data_AF-A0A9P9WVP0-F1
#
_entry.id   AF-A0A9P9WVP0-F1
#
_cell.length_a   1.000
_cell.length_b   1.000
_cell.length_c   1.000
_cell.angle_alpha   90.00
_cell.angle_beta   90.00
_cell.angle_gamma   90.00
#
_symmetry.space_group_name_H-M   'P 1'
#
loop_
_entity.id
_entity.type
_entity.pdbx_description
1 polymer ?
#
loop_
_entity_poly.entity_id
_entity_poly.type
_entity_poly.pdbx_seq_one_letter_code
_entity_poly.pdbx_strand_id
1 'polypeptide(L)'
;MAKTVYLPDLEAGWLWPRRLNIHTADIRQESLDWAASFGAFTPQAQKAFDKCNFNLLTGLMYPRLTREQLRCACDVMNLFFIFDEHSDKSEPVDVWNQVHVLMDALHNPDSPRPAGEWVGGEVARQFWIQTMKISTKSFQRRFLVGWEDYLKGTAQQAEDRSRSYIRNVDSYLEVRRQTIGVLPSLLFFQMDMDLPDEVLAHPTIVALEMLAVDLTIIANDLLSYDKEQASGDDEHNLVTIAMKEFKTDVQGAIDWAAKIHAELVRQFNQLVLTAPRWGGPVDLDVQTYVDGIAQWVVANVQWSFESERYFGKRGQQIKKTRVLQLLPKKVKAHAEVGPVVVDDLLS
;
A
#
# COMPACT_ATOMS: atom_id res chain seq x y z
N MET A 1 -3.43 -18.18 27.08
CA MET A 1 -2.43 -17.11 27.25
C MET A 1 -2.21 -16.46 25.90
N ALA A 2 -2.03 -15.15 25.83
CA ALA A 2 -1.67 -14.47 24.58
C ALA A 2 -0.33 -15.03 24.07
N LYS A 3 -0.26 -15.39 22.78
CA LYS A 3 0.96 -15.92 22.18
C LYS A 3 1.90 -14.75 21.90
N THR A 4 3.13 -14.83 22.40
CA THR A 4 4.19 -13.86 22.09
C THR A 4 4.92 -14.27 20.83
N VAL A 5 5.15 -13.33 19.93
CA VAL A 5 6.00 -13.48 18.73
C VAL A 5 7.04 -12.37 18.66
N TYR A 6 8.08 -12.60 17.87
CA TYR A 6 9.20 -11.68 17.65
C TYR A 6 9.22 -11.25 16.20
N LEU A 7 9.13 -9.94 15.97
CA LEU A 7 9.22 -9.35 14.64
C LEU A 7 10.69 -9.23 14.19
N PRO A 8 10.99 -9.39 12.89
CA PRO A 8 12.32 -9.10 12.38
C PRO A 8 12.62 -7.59 12.40
N ASP A 9 13.90 -7.24 12.31
CA ASP A 9 14.30 -5.88 11.97
C ASP A 9 14.20 -5.70 10.45
N LEU A 10 13.09 -5.12 9.99
CA LEU A 10 12.80 -4.93 8.57
C LEU A 10 13.63 -3.79 7.93
N GLU A 11 14.32 -2.97 8.73
CA GLU A 11 15.23 -1.93 8.23
C GLU A 11 16.69 -2.42 8.20
N ALA A 12 16.97 -3.62 8.71
CA ALA A 12 18.32 -4.17 8.76
C ALA A 12 18.95 -4.34 7.37
N GLY A 13 20.09 -3.69 7.16
CA GLY A 13 20.83 -3.74 5.90
C GLY A 13 20.24 -2.87 4.78
N TRP A 14 19.14 -2.16 5.02
CA TRP A 14 18.61 -1.18 4.07
C TRP A 14 19.52 0.05 4.03
N LEU A 15 19.88 0.51 2.83
CA LEU A 15 20.88 1.58 2.67
C LEU A 15 20.28 2.99 2.65
N TRP A 16 18.96 3.10 2.50
CA TRP A 16 18.28 4.39 2.41
C TRP A 16 17.79 4.87 3.77
N PRO A 17 18.21 6.08 4.23
CA PRO A 17 17.76 6.62 5.49
C PRO A 17 16.32 7.11 5.40
N ARG A 18 15.66 7.18 6.57
CA ARG A 18 14.37 7.86 6.73
C ARG A 18 14.43 9.28 6.15
N ARG A 19 13.45 9.63 5.32
CA ARG A 19 13.20 10.99 4.84
C ARG A 19 11.72 11.31 5.00
N LEU A 20 11.41 12.58 5.21
CA LEU A 20 10.04 13.07 5.27
C LEU A 20 9.93 14.31 4.38
N ASN A 21 8.90 14.34 3.54
CA ASN A 21 8.62 15.51 2.72
C ASN A 21 8.33 16.71 3.61
N ILE A 22 8.98 17.84 3.32
CA ILE A 22 8.84 19.09 4.07
C ILE A 22 7.39 19.62 4.09
N HIS A 23 6.59 19.30 3.07
CA HIS A 23 5.21 19.76 2.94
C HIS A 23 4.18 18.85 3.63
N THR A 24 4.62 17.76 4.27
CA THR A 24 3.72 16.78 4.90
C THR A 24 2.75 17.46 5.87
N ALA A 25 3.28 18.32 6.75
CA ALA A 25 2.47 19.06 7.72
C ALA A 25 1.53 20.07 7.04
N ASP A 26 2.00 20.75 6.00
CA ASP A 26 1.26 21.82 5.31
C ASP A 26 0.00 21.31 4.60
N ILE A 27 0.04 20.10 4.03
CA ILE A 27 -1.09 19.53 3.29
C ILE A 27 -2.02 18.68 4.17
N ARG A 28 -1.66 18.46 5.45
CA ARG A 28 -2.34 17.47 6.31
C ARG A 28 -3.81 17.78 6.52
N GLN A 29 -4.13 18.98 7.00
CA GLN A 29 -5.52 19.33 7.32
C GLN A 29 -6.38 19.37 6.05
N GLU A 30 -5.85 19.96 4.97
CA GLU A 30 -6.49 19.95 3.66
C GLU A 30 -6.80 18.50 3.20
N SER A 31 -5.97 17.52 3.56
CA SER A 31 -6.12 16.11 3.11
C SER A 31 -7.21 15.40 3.87
N LEU A 32 -7.20 15.58 5.19
CA LEU A 32 -8.25 15.08 6.06
C LEU A 32 -9.62 15.68 5.70
N ASP A 33 -9.69 17.00 5.51
CA ASP A 33 -10.93 17.69 5.18
C ASP A 33 -11.48 17.24 3.81
N TRP A 34 -10.61 17.10 2.81
CA TRP A 34 -11.00 16.60 1.49
C TRP A 34 -11.53 15.17 1.57
N ALA A 35 -10.80 14.24 2.19
CA ALA A 35 -11.22 12.85 2.31
C ALA A 35 -12.55 12.72 3.10
N ALA A 36 -12.70 13.47 4.19
CA ALA A 36 -13.92 13.46 5.00
C ALA A 36 -15.13 14.07 4.28
N SER A 37 -14.91 15.02 3.35
CA SER A 37 -15.99 15.71 2.63
C SER A 37 -16.87 14.78 1.79
N PHE A 38 -16.34 13.62 1.39
CA PHE A 38 -17.08 12.64 0.60
C PHE A 38 -18.04 11.78 1.43
N GLY A 39 -17.89 11.74 2.76
CA GLY A 39 -18.73 10.92 3.63
C GLY A 39 -18.62 9.42 3.35
N ALA A 40 -17.42 8.94 3.00
CA ALA A 40 -17.17 7.52 2.68
C ALA A 40 -17.33 6.58 3.89
N PHE A 41 -17.32 7.12 5.10
CA PHE A 41 -17.35 6.36 6.35
C PHE A 41 -18.32 6.96 7.35
N THR A 42 -18.76 6.15 8.33
CA THR A 42 -19.46 6.67 9.50
C THR A 42 -18.52 7.53 10.35
N PRO A 43 -19.03 8.36 11.28
CA PRO A 43 -18.17 9.18 12.13
C PRO A 43 -17.17 8.38 13.00
N GLN A 44 -17.47 7.13 13.32
CA GLN A 44 -16.54 6.26 14.05
C GLN A 44 -15.45 5.73 13.12
N ALA A 45 -15.84 5.16 11.97
CA ALA A 45 -14.91 4.66 10.97
C ALA A 45 -14.00 5.77 10.40
N GLN A 46 -14.51 7.00 10.22
CA GLN A 46 -13.71 8.15 9.80
C GLN A 46 -12.60 8.48 10.83
N LYS A 47 -12.90 8.43 12.14
CA LYS A 47 -11.87 8.65 13.17
C LYS A 47 -10.78 7.57 13.15
N ALA A 48 -11.15 6.32 12.87
CA ALA A 48 -10.18 5.24 12.69
C ALA A 48 -9.35 5.43 11.40
N PHE A 49 -9.96 5.96 10.34
CA PHE A 49 -9.30 6.29 9.09
C PHE A 49 -8.27 7.42 9.28
N ASP A 50 -8.63 8.48 9.98
CA ASP A 50 -7.72 9.60 10.28
C ASP A 50 -6.50 9.15 11.09
N LYS A 51 -6.68 8.18 12.00
CA LYS A 51 -5.63 7.54 12.80
C LYS A 51 -4.65 6.69 11.97
N CYS A 52 -5.06 6.21 10.79
CA CYS A 52 -4.15 5.54 9.87
C CYS A 52 -3.09 6.51 9.31
N ASN A 53 -3.35 7.82 9.33
CA ASN A 53 -2.36 8.87 9.01
C ASN A 53 -1.67 8.66 7.64
N PHE A 54 -2.47 8.52 6.59
CA PHE A 54 -1.97 8.35 5.21
C PHE A 54 -1.17 9.56 4.70
N ASN A 55 -1.38 10.74 5.30
CA ASN A 55 -0.53 11.91 5.08
C ASN A 55 0.93 11.66 5.46
N LEU A 56 1.19 11.03 6.61
CA LEU A 56 2.53 10.61 7.03
C LEU A 56 3.09 9.54 6.08
N LEU A 57 2.27 8.57 5.68
CA LEU A 57 2.66 7.53 4.73
C LEU A 57 3.21 8.15 3.44
N THR A 58 2.43 9.01 2.80
CA THR A 58 2.86 9.68 1.57
C THR A 58 4.03 10.64 1.78
N GLY A 59 4.08 11.31 2.92
CA GLY A 59 5.21 12.17 3.28
C GLY A 59 6.54 11.42 3.37
N LEU A 60 6.51 10.20 3.92
CA LEU A 60 7.68 9.32 4.02
C LEU A 60 8.07 8.74 2.65
N MET A 61 7.07 8.33 1.88
CA MET A 61 7.26 7.69 0.57
C MET A 61 7.80 8.65 -0.49
N TYR A 62 7.37 9.90 -0.45
CA TYR A 62 7.62 10.88 -1.51
C TYR A 62 8.39 12.10 -1.00
N PRO A 63 9.61 11.94 -0.46
CA PRO A 63 10.31 13.01 0.26
C PRO A 63 10.72 14.21 -0.60
N ARG A 64 10.71 14.07 -1.93
CA ARG A 64 11.15 15.10 -2.90
C ARG A 64 10.04 15.70 -3.75
N LEU A 65 8.82 15.15 -3.69
CA LEU A 65 7.72 15.70 -4.47
C LEU A 65 7.42 17.13 -4.02
N THR A 66 7.04 17.98 -4.96
CA THR A 66 6.51 19.33 -4.67
C THR A 66 5.25 19.23 -3.82
N ARG A 67 4.81 20.34 -3.24
CA ARG A 67 3.57 20.39 -2.43
C ARG A 67 2.37 19.85 -3.22
N GLU A 68 2.23 20.25 -4.49
CA GLU A 68 1.13 19.87 -5.38
C GLU A 68 1.18 18.39 -5.77
N GLN A 69 2.38 17.88 -6.07
CA GLN A 69 2.56 16.46 -6.36
C GLN A 69 2.30 15.59 -5.12
N LEU A 70 2.79 15.99 -3.95
CA LEU A 70 2.54 15.30 -2.68
C LEU A 70 1.05 15.30 -2.34
N ARG A 71 0.35 16.41 -2.62
CA ARG A 71 -1.11 16.50 -2.46
C ARG A 71 -1.84 15.44 -3.29
N CYS A 72 -1.52 15.33 -4.57
CA CYS A 72 -2.12 14.31 -5.44
C CYS A 72 -1.77 12.89 -4.99
N ALA A 73 -0.54 12.67 -4.53
CA ALA A 73 -0.11 11.39 -3.98
C ALA A 73 -0.88 11.01 -2.70
N CYS A 74 -1.18 11.99 -1.85
CA CYS A 74 -1.99 11.79 -0.65
C CYS A 74 -3.45 11.47 -1.00
N ASP A 75 -4.01 12.14 -2.00
CA ASP A 75 -5.38 11.92 -2.45
C ASP A 75 -5.57 10.53 -3.05
N VAL A 76 -4.63 10.05 -3.89
CA VAL A 76 -4.68 8.66 -4.37
C VAL A 76 -4.50 7.66 -3.24
N MET A 77 -3.65 7.95 -2.25
CA MET A 77 -3.46 7.07 -1.09
C MET A 77 -4.73 6.94 -0.26
N ASN A 78 -5.46 8.04 -0.05
CA ASN A 78 -6.79 7.98 0.56
C ASN A 78 -7.76 7.16 -0.30
N LEU A 79 -7.73 7.29 -1.63
CA LEU A 79 -8.56 6.50 -2.54
C LEU A 79 -8.25 4.99 -2.46
N PHE A 80 -6.96 4.61 -2.43
CA PHE A 80 -6.54 3.22 -2.23
C PHE A 80 -7.22 2.62 -1.00
N PHE A 81 -7.14 3.30 0.15
CA PHE A 81 -7.73 2.80 1.39
C PHE A 81 -9.25 2.94 1.46
N ILE A 82 -9.86 3.95 0.82
CA ILE A 82 -11.32 3.99 0.70
C ILE A 82 -11.83 2.77 -0.08
N PHE A 83 -11.17 2.42 -1.19
CA PHE A 83 -11.50 1.25 -1.97
C PHE A 83 -11.24 -0.04 -1.20
N ASP A 84 -10.06 -0.19 -0.57
CA ASP A 84 -9.69 -1.36 0.25
C ASP A 84 -10.76 -1.66 1.31
N GLU A 85 -11.10 -0.67 2.14
CA GLU A 85 -12.05 -0.83 3.25
C GLU A 85 -13.49 -1.11 2.80
N HIS A 86 -13.89 -0.66 1.60
CA HIS A 86 -15.19 -1.00 1.01
C HIS A 86 -15.17 -2.38 0.35
N SER A 87 -14.14 -2.67 -0.45
CA SER A 87 -14.01 -3.91 -1.20
C SER A 87 -13.89 -5.11 -0.28
N ASP A 88 -13.28 -4.96 0.89
CA ASP A 88 -13.17 -6.00 1.91
C ASP A 88 -14.50 -6.42 2.54
N LYS A 89 -15.50 -5.53 2.50
CA LYS A 89 -16.87 -5.79 2.99
C LYS A 89 -17.87 -6.07 1.88
N SER A 90 -17.40 -6.11 0.64
CA SER A 90 -18.24 -6.28 -0.55
C SER A 90 -18.16 -7.71 -1.10
N GLU A 91 -19.26 -8.17 -1.69
CA GLU A 91 -19.27 -9.40 -2.47
C GLU A 91 -18.51 -9.19 -3.81
N PRO A 92 -18.00 -10.25 -4.45
CA PRO A 92 -17.18 -10.10 -5.66
C PRO A 92 -17.85 -9.28 -6.77
N VAL A 93 -19.16 -9.44 -6.97
CA VAL A 93 -19.93 -8.68 -7.97
C VAL A 93 -19.91 -7.17 -7.69
N ASP A 94 -19.96 -6.78 -6.41
CA ASP A 94 -19.92 -5.38 -6.00
C ASP A 94 -18.51 -4.81 -6.13
N VAL A 95 -17.47 -5.61 -5.86
CA VAL A 95 -16.08 -5.20 -6.08
C VAL A 95 -15.81 -4.98 -7.57
N TRP A 96 -16.28 -5.88 -8.45
CA TRP A 96 -16.19 -5.66 -9.90
C TRP A 96 -16.94 -4.40 -10.37
N ASN A 97 -18.09 -4.09 -9.75
CA ASN A 97 -18.78 -2.82 -10.00
C ASN A 97 -17.96 -1.61 -9.52
N GLN A 98 -17.32 -1.69 -8.34
CA GLN A 98 -16.40 -0.65 -7.85
C GLN A 98 -15.22 -0.46 -8.81
N VAL A 99 -14.64 -1.53 -9.35
CA VAL A 99 -13.60 -1.46 -10.40
C VAL A 99 -14.10 -0.68 -11.60
N HIS A 100 -15.30 -0.98 -12.08
CA HIS A 100 -15.89 -0.30 -13.24
C HIS A 100 -16.11 1.20 -12.96
N VAL A 101 -16.66 1.55 -11.79
CA VAL A 101 -16.88 2.93 -11.35
C VAL A 101 -15.57 3.72 -11.31
N LEU A 102 -14.51 3.15 -10.73
CA LEU A 102 -13.20 3.82 -10.62
C LEU A 102 -12.56 4.02 -11.99
N MET A 103 -12.57 3.00 -12.85
CA MET A 103 -12.02 3.13 -14.21
C MET A 103 -12.82 4.12 -15.06
N ASP A 104 -14.15 4.11 -14.96
CA ASP A 104 -14.99 5.09 -15.65
C ASP A 104 -14.71 6.53 -15.19
N ALA A 105 -14.51 6.75 -13.88
CA ALA A 105 -14.15 8.05 -13.34
C ALA A 105 -12.81 8.59 -13.89
N LEU A 106 -11.84 7.71 -14.11
CA LEU A 106 -10.54 8.07 -14.67
C LEU A 106 -10.57 8.26 -16.20
N HIS A 107 -11.41 7.51 -16.91
CA HIS A 107 -11.59 7.65 -18.36
C HIS A 107 -12.48 8.84 -18.74
N ASN A 108 -13.46 9.20 -17.90
CA ASN A 108 -14.43 10.25 -18.15
C ASN A 108 -14.41 11.32 -17.03
N PRO A 109 -13.26 11.97 -16.75
CA PRO A 109 -13.13 12.85 -15.59
C PRO A 109 -13.99 14.12 -15.67
N ASP A 110 -14.28 14.61 -16.89
CA ASP A 110 -15.09 15.80 -17.11
C ASP A 110 -16.60 15.56 -16.95
N SER A 111 -17.03 14.30 -16.87
CA SER A 111 -18.43 13.93 -16.70
C SER A 111 -18.83 13.95 -15.23
N PRO A 112 -19.99 14.53 -14.85
CA PRO A 112 -20.50 14.41 -13.50
C PRO A 112 -20.80 12.94 -13.18
N ARG A 113 -20.52 12.52 -11.95
CA ARG A 113 -20.80 11.16 -11.51
C ARG A 113 -22.32 10.92 -11.36
N PRO A 114 -22.84 9.73 -11.73
CA PRO A 114 -24.26 9.42 -11.59
C PRO A 114 -24.78 9.56 -10.16
N ALA A 115 -26.03 10.02 -10.01
CA ALA A 115 -26.68 10.09 -8.70
C ALA A 115 -26.85 8.69 -8.09
N GLY A 116 -26.42 8.52 -6.84
CA GLY A 116 -26.48 7.22 -6.14
C GLY A 116 -25.36 6.24 -6.49
N GLU A 117 -24.39 6.65 -7.31
CA GLU A 117 -23.15 5.88 -7.53
C GLU A 117 -22.36 5.74 -6.22
N TRP A 118 -21.57 4.66 -6.12
CA TRP A 118 -20.61 4.50 -5.04
C TRP A 118 -19.63 5.69 -4.97
N VAL A 119 -19.43 6.21 -3.76
CA VAL A 119 -18.65 7.42 -3.47
C VAL A 119 -17.24 7.42 -4.07
N GLY A 120 -16.61 6.25 -4.21
CA GLY A 120 -15.28 6.10 -4.81
C GLY A 120 -15.17 6.71 -6.21
N GLY A 121 -16.26 6.73 -6.99
CA GLY A 121 -16.28 7.35 -8.31
C GLY A 121 -15.98 8.86 -8.27
N GLU A 122 -16.57 9.59 -7.33
CA GLU A 122 -16.35 11.04 -7.20
C GLU A 122 -14.99 11.36 -6.56
N VAL A 123 -14.52 10.53 -5.61
CA VAL A 123 -13.17 10.62 -5.04
C VAL A 123 -12.13 10.46 -6.16
N ALA A 124 -12.26 9.40 -6.97
CA ALA A 124 -11.36 9.11 -8.08
C ALA A 124 -11.37 10.21 -9.15
N ARG A 125 -12.55 10.71 -9.51
CA ARG A 125 -12.70 11.81 -10.47
C ARG A 125 -11.97 13.07 -10.02
N GLN A 126 -12.16 13.51 -8.77
CA GLN A 126 -11.52 14.72 -8.26
C GLN A 126 -10.00 14.59 -8.16
N PHE A 127 -9.51 13.47 -7.61
CA PHE A 127 -8.08 13.16 -7.58
C PHE A 127 -7.47 13.22 -8.98
N TRP A 128 -8.12 12.57 -9.95
CA TRP A 128 -7.56 12.41 -11.29
C TRP A 128 -7.50 13.72 -12.05
N ILE A 129 -8.53 14.57 -11.96
CA ILE A 129 -8.52 15.90 -12.58
C ILE A 129 -7.34 16.74 -12.10
N GLN A 130 -7.04 16.73 -10.80
CA GLN A 130 -5.93 17.52 -10.27
C GLN A 130 -4.58 16.94 -10.72
N THR A 131 -4.46 15.62 -10.67
CA THR A 131 -3.26 14.90 -11.12
C THR A 131 -2.96 15.17 -12.60
N MET A 132 -3.98 15.16 -13.46
CA MET A 132 -3.82 15.41 -14.90
C MET A 132 -3.27 16.79 -15.23
N LYS A 133 -3.50 17.80 -14.37
CA LYS A 133 -3.03 19.18 -14.61
C LYS A 133 -1.53 19.34 -14.42
N ILE A 134 -0.91 18.47 -13.63
CA ILE A 134 0.49 18.60 -13.19
C ILE A 134 1.36 17.41 -13.63
N SER A 135 0.83 16.51 -14.46
CA SER A 135 1.52 15.29 -14.87
C SER A 135 1.72 15.17 -16.37
N THR A 136 2.75 14.43 -16.76
CA THR A 136 3.04 14.09 -18.15
C THR A 136 2.00 13.13 -18.73
N LYS A 137 1.87 13.11 -20.06
CA LYS A 137 0.98 12.15 -20.75
C LYS A 137 1.47 10.71 -20.63
N SER A 138 2.77 10.50 -20.55
CA SER A 138 3.38 9.18 -20.31
C SER A 138 3.03 8.66 -18.92
N PHE A 139 3.12 9.49 -17.87
CA PHE A 139 2.60 9.16 -16.54
C PHE A 139 1.11 8.81 -16.59
N GLN A 140 0.29 9.67 -17.21
CA GLN A 140 -1.17 9.46 -17.23
C GLN A 140 -1.55 8.10 -17.85
N ARG A 141 -0.93 7.75 -18.98
CA ARG A 141 -1.13 6.46 -19.65
C ARG A 141 -0.71 5.27 -18.78
N ARG A 142 0.48 5.33 -18.16
CA ARG A 142 1.01 4.25 -17.31
C ARG A 142 0.18 4.07 -16.04
N PHE A 143 -0.27 5.18 -15.44
CA PHE A 143 -1.09 5.14 -14.24
C PHE A 143 -2.44 4.45 -14.49
N LEU A 144 -3.10 4.74 -15.61
CA LEU A 144 -4.35 4.05 -15.97
C LEU A 144 -4.19 2.53 -16.03
N VAL A 145 -3.09 2.04 -16.63
CA VAL A 145 -2.80 0.61 -16.73
C VAL A 145 -2.50 0.00 -15.35
N GLY A 146 -1.56 0.59 -14.60
CA GLY A 146 -1.18 0.08 -13.28
C GLY A 146 -2.31 0.16 -12.26
N TRP A 147 -3.18 1.17 -12.36
CA TRP A 147 -4.38 1.31 -11.54
C TRP A 147 -5.39 0.21 -11.89
N GLU A 148 -5.66 -0.03 -13.17
CA GLU A 148 -6.56 -1.11 -13.60
C GLU A 148 -6.09 -2.49 -13.13
N ASP A 149 -4.79 -2.78 -13.23
CA ASP A 149 -4.19 -4.04 -12.76
C ASP A 149 -4.36 -4.20 -11.24
N TYR A 150 -4.16 -3.13 -10.47
CA TYR A 150 -4.43 -3.13 -9.03
C TYR A 150 -5.90 -3.43 -8.72
N LEU A 151 -6.83 -2.72 -9.37
CA LEU A 151 -8.27 -2.90 -9.14
C LEU A 151 -8.73 -4.32 -9.47
N LYS A 152 -8.26 -4.89 -10.59
CA LYS A 152 -8.53 -6.28 -10.98
C LYS A 152 -7.94 -7.29 -10.00
N GLY A 153 -6.73 -7.01 -9.49
CA GLY A 153 -6.12 -7.81 -8.42
C GLY A 153 -7.00 -7.85 -7.17
N THR A 154 -7.52 -6.70 -6.72
CA THR A 154 -8.43 -6.62 -5.56
C THR A 154 -9.75 -7.35 -5.81
N ALA A 155 -10.29 -7.28 -7.03
CA ALA A 155 -11.47 -8.07 -7.40
C ALA A 155 -11.20 -9.59 -7.37
N GLN A 156 -10.02 -10.03 -7.80
CA GLN A 156 -9.59 -11.43 -7.68
C GLN A 156 -9.43 -11.87 -6.22
N GLN A 157 -8.92 -11.00 -5.35
CA GLN A 157 -8.85 -11.26 -3.91
C GLN A 157 -10.26 -11.43 -3.31
N ALA A 158 -11.25 -10.64 -3.73
CA ALA A 158 -12.62 -10.81 -3.30
C ALA A 158 -13.23 -12.15 -3.74
N GLU A 159 -12.94 -12.61 -4.96
CA GLU A 159 -13.32 -13.95 -5.44
C GLU A 159 -12.73 -15.06 -4.56
N ASP A 160 -11.44 -14.96 -4.21
CA ASP A 160 -10.78 -15.94 -3.35
C ASP A 160 -11.43 -15.98 -1.95
N ARG A 161 -11.67 -14.81 -1.36
CA ARG A 161 -12.33 -14.66 -0.05
C ARG A 161 -13.74 -15.24 -0.06
N SER A 162 -14.53 -15.03 -1.11
CA SER A 162 -15.89 -15.57 -1.23
C SER A 162 -15.95 -17.11 -1.20
N ARG A 163 -14.84 -17.78 -1.53
CA ARG A 163 -14.71 -19.23 -1.59
C ARG A 163 -13.82 -19.79 -0.47
N SER A 164 -13.36 -18.95 0.45
CA SER A 164 -12.33 -19.28 1.46
C SER A 164 -11.12 -19.98 0.85
N TYR A 165 -10.70 -19.53 -0.32
CA TYR A 165 -9.61 -20.14 -1.08
C TYR A 165 -8.25 -19.58 -0.62
N ILE A 166 -7.60 -20.29 0.30
CA ILE A 166 -6.24 -19.95 0.74
C ILE A 166 -5.23 -20.57 -0.24
N ARG A 167 -4.55 -19.70 -0.98
CA ARG A 167 -3.48 -19.97 -1.94
C ARG A 167 -2.22 -20.58 -1.30
N ASN A 168 -1.33 -21.09 -2.13
CA ASN A 168 0.06 -21.38 -1.75
C ASN A 168 0.91 -20.11 -1.90
N VAL A 169 2.16 -20.10 -1.40
CA VAL A 169 3.04 -18.94 -1.39
C VAL A 169 3.24 -18.35 -2.79
N ASP A 170 3.55 -19.18 -3.79
CA ASP A 170 3.86 -18.69 -5.13
C ASP A 170 2.65 -18.03 -5.79
N SER A 171 1.50 -18.70 -5.81
CA SER A 171 0.26 -18.16 -6.39
C SER A 171 -0.33 -17.01 -5.58
N TYR A 172 -0.03 -16.94 -4.27
CA TYR A 172 -0.35 -15.78 -3.45
C TYR A 172 0.45 -14.57 -3.86
N LEU A 173 1.78 -14.70 -3.99
CA LEU A 173 2.65 -13.58 -4.39
C LEU A 173 2.26 -13.03 -5.76
N GLU A 174 1.85 -13.88 -6.72
CA GLU A 174 1.32 -13.45 -8.02
C GLU A 174 0.15 -12.48 -7.89
N VAL A 175 -0.86 -12.82 -7.08
CA VAL A 175 -2.02 -11.93 -6.84
C VAL A 175 -1.64 -10.76 -5.95
N ARG A 176 -0.83 -10.99 -4.91
CA ARG A 176 -0.48 -9.99 -3.90
C ARG A 176 0.29 -8.82 -4.51
N ARG A 177 1.15 -9.07 -5.51
CA ARG A 177 1.84 -8.04 -6.31
C ARG A 177 0.90 -7.06 -7.01
N GLN A 178 -0.32 -7.50 -7.36
CA GLN A 178 -1.35 -6.63 -7.92
C GLN A 178 -2.13 -5.92 -6.80
N THR A 179 -2.47 -6.61 -5.72
CA THR A 179 -3.31 -6.04 -4.63
C THR A 179 -2.59 -5.07 -3.69
N ILE A 180 -1.26 -5.11 -3.59
CA ILE A 180 -0.49 -4.29 -2.62
C ILE A 180 -0.42 -2.80 -3.02
N GLY A 181 -0.80 -2.43 -4.24
CA GLY A 181 -0.86 -1.03 -4.70
C GLY A 181 0.49 -0.34 -4.92
N VAL A 182 1.61 -1.07 -4.81
CA VAL A 182 2.96 -0.51 -4.93
C VAL A 182 3.24 0.00 -6.35
N LEU A 183 3.03 -0.82 -7.38
CA LEU A 183 3.33 -0.47 -8.78
C LEU A 183 2.67 0.85 -9.25
N PRO A 184 1.34 1.04 -9.13
CA PRO A 184 0.72 2.32 -9.46
C PRO A 184 1.23 3.48 -8.61
N SER A 185 1.65 3.23 -7.37
CA SER A 185 2.19 4.27 -6.48
C SER A 185 3.61 4.70 -6.85
N LEU A 186 4.46 3.79 -7.35
CA LEU A 186 5.81 4.13 -7.82
C LEU A 186 5.79 5.13 -8.98
N LEU A 187 4.73 5.11 -9.80
CA LEU A 187 4.60 6.04 -10.94
C LEU A 187 4.62 7.51 -10.52
N PHE A 188 4.22 7.85 -9.28
CA PHE A 188 4.23 9.24 -8.81
C PHE A 188 5.63 9.86 -8.78
N PHE A 189 6.69 9.05 -8.69
CA PHE A 189 8.06 9.55 -8.84
C PHE A 189 8.37 10.04 -10.26
N GLN A 190 7.58 9.63 -11.25
CA GLN A 190 7.72 10.00 -12.66
C GLN A 190 6.68 11.03 -13.10
N MET A 191 5.94 11.64 -12.17
CA MET A 191 4.78 12.48 -12.51
C MET A 191 5.13 13.61 -13.49
N ASP A 192 6.29 14.23 -13.30
CA ASP A 192 6.84 15.32 -14.13
C ASP A 192 8.02 14.87 -15.00
N MET A 193 8.32 13.56 -15.05
CA MET A 193 9.38 12.99 -15.87
C MET A 193 8.79 12.43 -17.17
N ASP A 194 9.59 12.48 -18.24
CA ASP A 194 9.24 11.86 -19.53
C ASP A 194 10.26 10.77 -19.87
N LEU A 195 10.47 9.84 -18.92
CA LEU A 195 11.34 8.68 -19.09
C LEU A 195 10.87 7.84 -20.29
N PRO A 196 11.76 7.49 -21.24
CA PRO A 196 11.42 6.63 -22.36
C PRO A 196 10.94 5.25 -21.91
N ASP A 197 10.04 4.63 -22.68
CA ASP A 197 9.50 3.31 -22.35
C ASP A 197 10.59 2.24 -22.32
N GLU A 198 11.63 2.33 -23.16
CA GLU A 198 12.76 1.40 -23.15
C GLU A 198 13.62 1.47 -21.89
N VAL A 199 13.64 2.63 -21.20
CA VAL A 199 14.36 2.80 -19.94
C VAL A 199 13.64 2.05 -18.83
N LEU A 200 12.32 2.24 -18.72
CA LEU A 200 11.50 1.58 -17.71
C LEU A 200 11.34 0.07 -17.97
N ALA A 201 11.29 -0.33 -19.24
CA ALA A 201 11.26 -1.73 -19.63
C ALA A 201 12.62 -2.43 -19.49
N HIS A 202 13.68 -1.70 -19.13
CA HIS A 202 14.99 -2.31 -18.93
C HIS A 202 14.93 -3.33 -17.78
N PRO A 203 15.46 -4.56 -17.94
CA PRO A 203 15.32 -5.63 -16.96
C PRO A 203 15.74 -5.25 -15.54
N THR A 204 16.79 -4.44 -15.40
CA THR A 204 17.23 -3.93 -14.09
C THR A 204 16.19 -3.05 -13.39
N ILE A 205 15.50 -2.17 -14.13
CA ILE A 205 14.49 -1.27 -13.54
C ILE A 205 13.27 -2.09 -13.11
N VAL A 206 12.77 -2.97 -13.98
CA VAL A 206 11.68 -3.89 -13.67
C VAL A 206 12.02 -4.76 -12.46
N ALA A 207 13.24 -5.30 -12.39
CA ALA A 207 13.65 -6.12 -11.25
C ALA A 207 13.74 -5.31 -9.94
N LEU A 208 14.17 -4.04 -9.97
CA LEU A 208 14.14 -3.16 -8.80
C LEU A 208 12.71 -2.88 -8.32
N GLU A 209 11.79 -2.58 -9.24
CA GLU A 209 10.37 -2.41 -8.93
C GLU A 209 9.79 -3.68 -8.28
N MET A 210 10.03 -4.85 -8.88
CA MET A 210 9.51 -6.12 -8.35
C MET A 210 10.11 -6.49 -6.99
N LEU A 211 11.40 -6.25 -6.76
CA LEU A 211 12.01 -6.44 -5.45
C LEU A 211 11.40 -5.51 -4.41
N ALA A 212 11.14 -4.25 -4.76
CA ALA A 212 10.48 -3.31 -3.85
C ALA A 212 9.03 -3.71 -3.54
N VAL A 213 8.29 -4.23 -4.54
CA VAL A 213 6.96 -4.81 -4.35
C VAL A 213 7.03 -5.96 -3.35
N ASP A 214 7.88 -6.96 -3.58
CA ASP A 214 7.95 -8.16 -2.74
C ASP A 214 8.44 -7.83 -1.30
N LEU A 215 9.40 -6.91 -1.16
CA LEU A 215 9.83 -6.40 0.15
C LEU A 215 8.67 -5.73 0.90
N THR A 216 7.90 -4.90 0.20
CA THR A 216 6.75 -4.19 0.78
C THR A 216 5.63 -5.16 1.17
N ILE A 217 5.37 -6.18 0.35
CA ILE A 217 4.40 -7.25 0.67
C ILE A 217 4.79 -7.94 1.96
N ILE A 218 6.03 -8.45 2.04
CA ILE A 218 6.48 -9.20 3.21
C ILE A 218 6.44 -8.31 4.45
N ALA A 219 6.90 -7.06 4.36
CA ALA A 219 6.85 -6.12 5.47
C ALA A 219 5.41 -5.85 5.91
N ASN A 220 4.51 -5.56 4.97
CA ASN A 220 3.11 -5.25 5.29
C ASN A 220 2.43 -6.44 5.96
N ASP A 221 2.51 -7.62 5.36
CA ASP A 221 1.86 -8.84 5.86
C ASP A 221 2.38 -9.24 7.25
N LEU A 222 3.69 -9.06 7.52
CA LEU A 222 4.26 -9.31 8.85
C LEU A 222 3.73 -8.32 9.90
N LEU A 223 3.61 -7.04 9.54
CA LEU A 223 3.22 -5.97 10.46
C LEU A 223 1.70 -5.89 10.65
N SER A 224 0.91 -6.27 9.66
CA SER A 224 -0.56 -6.28 9.71
C SER A 224 -1.15 -7.56 10.28
N TYR A 225 -0.37 -8.66 10.32
CA TYR A 225 -0.86 -10.00 10.68
C TYR A 225 -1.69 -10.02 11.97
N ASP A 226 -1.23 -9.38 13.04
CA ASP A 226 -1.95 -9.43 14.33
C ASP A 226 -3.33 -8.78 14.26
N LYS A 227 -3.45 -7.65 13.55
CA LYS A 227 -4.74 -6.99 13.32
C LYS A 227 -5.65 -7.88 12.47
N GLU A 228 -5.11 -8.46 11.41
CA GLU A 228 -5.88 -9.27 10.46
C GLU A 228 -6.36 -10.57 11.09
N GLN A 229 -5.48 -11.30 11.78
CA GLN A 229 -5.84 -12.56 12.45
C GLN A 229 -6.83 -12.33 13.58
N ALA A 230 -6.73 -11.22 14.30
CA ALA A 230 -7.65 -10.86 15.36
C ALA A 230 -9.05 -10.53 14.83
N SER A 231 -9.13 -10.00 13.61
CA SER A 231 -10.38 -9.62 12.93
C SER A 231 -10.97 -10.78 12.11
N GLY A 232 -10.21 -11.85 11.88
CA GLY A 232 -10.60 -12.97 11.03
C GLY A 232 -10.41 -12.72 9.53
N ASP A 233 -9.58 -11.74 9.17
CA ASP A 233 -9.29 -11.33 7.80
C ASP A 233 -7.88 -11.78 7.36
N ASP A 234 -7.29 -12.79 8.02
CA ASP A 234 -5.92 -13.27 7.79
C ASP A 234 -5.74 -14.27 6.64
N GLU A 235 -6.78 -14.54 5.83
CA GLU A 235 -6.70 -15.51 4.72
C GLU A 235 -5.83 -15.03 3.55
N HIS A 236 -5.73 -13.71 3.35
CA HIS A 236 -4.87 -13.06 2.34
C HIS A 236 -3.64 -12.42 2.99
N ASN A 237 -2.90 -13.23 3.75
CA ASN A 237 -1.68 -12.81 4.44
C ASN A 237 -0.61 -13.90 4.36
N LEU A 238 0.63 -13.50 4.04
CA LEU A 238 1.76 -14.41 3.86
C LEU A 238 2.05 -15.30 5.08
N VAL A 239 1.84 -14.80 6.31
CA VAL A 239 2.05 -15.56 7.54
C VAL A 239 1.09 -16.74 7.61
N THR A 240 -0.20 -16.51 7.38
CA THR A 240 -1.23 -17.57 7.37
C THR A 240 -0.94 -18.60 6.29
N ILE A 241 -0.56 -18.13 5.10
CA ILE A 241 -0.27 -18.99 3.94
C ILE A 241 0.96 -19.85 4.22
N ALA A 242 2.03 -19.26 4.74
CA ALA A 242 3.25 -19.97 5.12
C ALA A 242 3.01 -20.98 6.25
N MET A 243 2.17 -20.64 7.25
CA MET A 243 1.76 -21.59 8.30
C MET A 243 1.08 -22.83 7.71
N LYS A 244 0.14 -22.62 6.77
CA LYS A 244 -0.60 -23.70 6.11
C LYS A 244 0.31 -24.57 5.24
N GLU A 245 1.13 -23.95 4.40
CA GLU A 245 1.98 -24.64 3.43
C GLU A 245 3.13 -25.38 4.09
N PHE A 246 3.87 -24.72 4.99
CA PHE A 246 5.04 -25.30 5.65
C PHE A 246 4.72 -26.02 6.95
N LYS A 247 3.43 -26.09 7.34
CA LYS A 247 2.95 -26.74 8.58
C LYS A 247 3.70 -26.24 9.82
N THR A 248 3.89 -24.93 9.87
CA THR A 248 4.64 -24.25 10.94
C THR A 248 3.71 -23.37 11.77
N ASP A 249 4.20 -22.91 12.91
CA ASP A 249 3.47 -21.99 13.75
C ASP A 249 3.71 -20.53 13.34
N VAL A 250 3.00 -19.58 13.95
CA VAL A 250 3.15 -18.14 13.64
C VAL A 250 4.61 -17.68 13.66
N GLN A 251 5.40 -18.07 14.68
CA GLN A 251 6.79 -17.63 14.76
C GLN A 251 7.62 -18.23 13.63
N GLY A 252 7.45 -19.52 13.33
CA GLY A 252 8.17 -20.15 12.23
C GLY A 252 7.83 -19.57 10.85
N ALA A 253 6.59 -19.12 10.64
CA ALA A 253 6.20 -18.40 9.42
C ALA A 253 6.83 -17.00 9.34
N ILE A 254 6.84 -16.26 10.46
CA ILE A 254 7.54 -14.96 10.56
C ILE A 254 9.04 -15.13 10.28
N ASP A 255 9.69 -16.12 10.88
CA ASP A 255 11.12 -16.39 10.71
C ASP A 255 11.47 -16.79 9.27
N TRP A 256 10.57 -17.52 8.60
CA TRP A 256 10.72 -17.86 7.18
C TRP A 256 10.63 -16.60 6.31
N ALA A 257 9.57 -15.79 6.48
CA ALA A 257 9.39 -14.56 5.71
C ALA A 257 10.54 -13.56 5.95
N ALA A 258 11.04 -13.47 7.18
CA ALA A 258 12.19 -12.64 7.54
C ALA A 258 13.47 -13.03 6.78
N LYS A 259 13.72 -14.33 6.58
CA LYS A 259 14.88 -14.82 5.80
C LYS A 259 14.77 -14.41 4.33
N ILE A 260 13.57 -14.53 3.76
CA ILE A 260 13.31 -14.11 2.38
C ILE A 260 13.48 -12.60 2.25
N HIS A 261 12.88 -11.81 3.13
CA HIS A 261 13.04 -10.36 3.15
C HIS A 261 14.52 -9.94 3.20
N ALA A 262 15.31 -10.53 4.11
CA ALA A 262 16.74 -10.23 4.21
C ALA A 262 17.54 -10.58 2.94
N GLU A 263 17.14 -11.62 2.21
CA GLU A 263 17.73 -11.97 0.91
C GLU A 263 17.34 -10.96 -0.18
N LEU A 264 16.07 -10.57 -0.25
CA LEU A 264 15.61 -9.55 -1.20
C LEU A 264 16.27 -8.18 -0.95
N VAL A 265 16.54 -7.81 0.31
CA VAL A 265 17.32 -6.60 0.65
C VAL A 265 18.73 -6.67 0.06
N ARG A 266 19.41 -7.83 0.17
CA ARG A 266 20.74 -8.02 -0.42
C ARG A 266 20.70 -7.89 -1.94
N GLN A 267 19.71 -8.52 -2.58
CA GLN A 267 19.53 -8.46 -4.03
C GLN A 267 19.26 -7.04 -4.51
N PHE A 268 18.36 -6.31 -3.84
CA PHE A 268 18.05 -4.92 -4.16
C PHE A 268 19.30 -4.04 -4.07
N ASN A 269 20.03 -4.13 -2.95
CA ASN A 269 21.26 -3.36 -2.73
C ASN A 269 22.32 -3.65 -3.81
N GLN A 270 22.49 -4.90 -4.24
CA GLN A 270 23.43 -5.26 -5.30
C GLN A 270 22.96 -4.78 -6.67
N LEU A 271 21.66 -4.91 -6.96
CA LEU A 271 21.10 -4.56 -8.26
C LEU A 271 21.15 -3.05 -8.51
N VAL A 272 20.98 -2.22 -7.49
CA VAL A 272 21.15 -0.75 -7.62
C VAL A 272 22.57 -0.38 -8.07
N LEU A 273 23.59 -1.12 -7.64
CA LEU A 273 24.99 -0.87 -8.05
C LEU A 273 25.25 -1.19 -9.53
N THR A 274 24.39 -1.99 -10.15
CA THR A 274 24.52 -2.40 -11.55
C THR A 274 23.49 -1.71 -12.45
N ALA A 275 22.79 -0.69 -11.94
CA ALA A 275 21.87 0.13 -12.73
C ALA A 275 22.60 0.72 -13.95
N PRO A 276 22.08 0.51 -15.17
CA PRO A 276 22.73 1.00 -16.38
C PRO A 276 22.65 2.53 -16.46
N ARG A 277 23.41 3.10 -17.40
CA ARG A 277 23.41 4.53 -17.72
C ARG A 277 23.00 4.71 -19.17
N TRP A 278 22.13 5.69 -19.40
CA TRP A 278 21.65 6.11 -20.71
C TRP A 278 22.26 7.45 -21.15
N GLY A 279 22.81 8.21 -20.20
CA GLY A 279 23.49 9.48 -20.44
C GLY A 279 22.55 10.69 -20.44
N GLY A 280 23.14 11.87 -20.20
CA GLY A 280 22.41 13.14 -20.21
C GLY A 280 21.38 13.25 -19.07
N PRO A 281 20.28 14.01 -19.29
CA PRO A 281 19.24 14.20 -18.27
C PRO A 281 18.52 12.91 -17.83
N VAL A 282 18.46 11.89 -18.70
CA VAL A 282 17.79 10.61 -18.41
C VAL A 282 18.43 9.91 -17.20
N ASP A 283 19.75 9.99 -17.04
CA ASP A 283 20.44 9.37 -15.89
C ASP A 283 20.00 9.99 -14.55
N LEU A 284 19.70 11.29 -14.52
CA LEU A 284 19.23 11.98 -13.32
C LEU A 284 17.80 11.57 -12.96
N ASP A 285 16.93 11.46 -13.96
CA ASP A 285 15.55 11.00 -13.77
C ASP A 285 15.52 9.54 -13.31
N VAL A 286 16.33 8.67 -13.91
CA VAL A 286 16.45 7.27 -13.46
C VAL A 286 17.01 7.19 -12.04
N GLN A 287 18.05 7.96 -11.72
CA GLN A 287 18.58 7.98 -10.35
C GLN A 287 17.52 8.44 -9.35
N THR A 288 16.74 9.46 -9.70
CA THR A 288 15.63 9.95 -8.89
C THR A 288 14.55 8.89 -8.73
N TYR A 289 14.22 8.18 -9.80
CA TYR A 289 13.24 7.10 -9.80
C TYR A 289 13.67 5.93 -8.92
N VAL A 290 14.90 5.43 -9.10
CA VAL A 290 15.47 4.32 -8.31
C VAL A 290 15.59 4.68 -6.82
N ASP A 291 16.01 5.90 -6.49
CA ASP A 291 16.00 6.37 -5.09
C ASP A 291 14.57 6.45 -4.54
N GLY A 292 13.58 6.81 -5.37
CA GLY A 292 12.16 6.79 -5.01
C GLY A 292 11.66 5.38 -4.69
N ILE A 293 11.93 4.41 -5.56
CA ILE A 293 11.61 2.99 -5.33
C ILE A 293 12.18 2.53 -3.98
N ALA A 294 13.42 2.90 -3.68
CA ALA A 294 14.06 2.49 -2.44
C ALA A 294 13.47 3.19 -1.19
N GLN A 295 13.08 4.46 -1.32
CA GLN A 295 12.39 5.19 -0.24
C GLN A 295 11.00 4.61 0.04
N TRP A 296 10.29 4.13 -0.98
CA TRP A 296 8.98 3.51 -0.83
C TRP A 296 8.99 2.33 0.17
N VAL A 297 9.98 1.43 0.02
CA VAL A 297 10.12 0.22 0.86
C VAL A 297 10.24 0.59 2.34
N VAL A 298 11.16 1.49 2.68
CA VAL A 298 11.41 1.86 4.08
C VAL A 298 10.27 2.70 4.66
N ALA A 299 9.62 3.53 3.84
CA ALA A 299 8.50 4.35 4.26
C ALA A 299 7.30 3.53 4.73
N ASN A 300 6.99 2.41 4.06
CA ASN A 300 5.93 1.49 4.48
C ASN A 300 6.18 0.93 5.90
N VAL A 301 7.41 0.47 6.16
CA VAL A 301 7.82 -0.05 7.47
C VAL A 301 7.71 1.04 8.54
N GLN A 302 8.24 2.23 8.26
CA GLN A 302 8.24 3.34 9.22
C GLN A 302 6.83 3.80 9.57
N TRP A 303 5.98 3.99 8.56
CA TRP A 303 4.58 4.34 8.75
C TRP A 303 3.81 3.26 9.53
N SER A 304 4.09 1.98 9.28
CA SER A 304 3.42 0.87 9.97
C SER A 304 3.64 0.90 11.49
N PHE A 305 4.79 1.41 11.96
CA PHE A 305 5.07 1.61 13.40
C PHE A 305 4.74 3.02 13.93
N GLU A 306 4.60 4.02 13.06
CA GLU A 306 4.29 5.41 13.44
C GLU A 306 2.78 5.72 13.41
N SER A 307 2.01 5.02 12.56
CA SER A 307 0.55 5.11 12.54
C SER A 307 -0.09 4.25 13.63
N GLU A 308 -1.37 4.52 13.91
CA GLU A 308 -2.14 3.69 14.85
C GLU A 308 -2.80 2.48 14.17
N ARG A 309 -2.63 2.29 12.85
CA ARG A 309 -3.33 1.25 12.06
C ARG A 309 -3.06 -0.16 12.59
N TYR A 310 -1.79 -0.53 12.75
CA TYR A 310 -1.41 -1.93 13.06
C TYR A 310 -1.04 -2.19 14.51
N PHE A 311 -0.63 -1.16 15.27
CA PHE A 311 -0.12 -1.35 16.63
C PHE A 311 -0.73 -0.37 17.64
N GLY A 312 -1.69 0.46 17.22
CA GLY A 312 -2.18 1.57 18.03
C GLY A 312 -1.02 2.44 18.51
N LYS A 313 -1.09 2.90 19.75
CA LYS A 313 -0.04 3.77 20.34
C LYS A 313 1.25 3.03 20.73
N ARG A 314 1.31 1.71 20.53
CA ARG A 314 2.45 0.85 20.95
C ARG A 314 3.51 0.68 19.86
N GLY A 315 3.29 1.20 18.65
CA GLY A 315 4.16 0.95 17.49
C GLY A 315 5.64 1.21 17.74
N GLN A 316 6.01 2.34 18.37
CA GLN A 316 7.41 2.64 18.68
C GLN A 316 8.05 1.70 19.71
N GLN A 317 7.27 1.27 20.71
CA GLN A 317 7.74 0.30 21.70
C GLN A 317 7.97 -1.07 21.05
N ILE A 318 7.03 -1.51 20.20
CA ILE A 318 7.12 -2.78 19.47
C ILE A 318 8.28 -2.73 18.49
N LYS A 319 8.48 -1.63 17.76
CA LYS A 319 9.66 -1.45 16.89
C LYS A 319 10.97 -1.63 17.65
N LYS A 320 11.10 -1.02 18.83
CA LYS A 320 12.32 -1.09 19.65
C LYS A 320 12.56 -2.46 20.26
N THR A 321 11.53 -3.08 20.80
CA THR A 321 11.65 -4.37 21.53
C THR A 321 11.58 -5.57 20.60
N ARG A 322 10.93 -5.40 19.45
CA ARG A 322 10.50 -6.44 18.50
C ARG A 322 9.60 -7.50 19.10
N VAL A 323 8.99 -7.24 20.26
CA VAL A 323 8.12 -8.18 20.96
C VAL A 323 6.67 -7.79 20.72
N LEU A 324 5.88 -8.72 20.19
CA LEU A 324 4.44 -8.55 19.96
C LEU A 324 3.67 -9.63 20.72
N GLN A 325 2.72 -9.21 21.54
CA GLN A 325 1.72 -10.11 22.12
C GLN A 325 0.50 -10.11 21.21
N LEU A 326 0.21 -11.25 20.59
CA LEU A 326 -0.90 -11.37 19.66
C LEU A 326 -2.24 -11.17 20.36
N LEU A 327 -3.11 -10.41 19.71
CA LEU A 327 -4.49 -10.20 20.09
C LEU A 327 -5.28 -11.52 20.02
N PRO A 328 -6.30 -11.71 20.88
CA PRO A 328 -7.21 -12.84 20.74
C PRO A 328 -8.03 -12.71 19.45
N LYS A 329 -8.29 -13.84 18.76
CA LYS A 329 -9.23 -13.86 17.63
C LYS A 329 -10.63 -13.47 18.12
N LYS A 330 -11.17 -12.36 17.64
CA LYS A 330 -12.59 -12.01 17.82
C LYS A 330 -13.40 -12.79 16.78
N VAL A 331 -14.42 -13.53 17.23
CA VAL A 331 -15.34 -14.22 16.31
C VAL A 331 -16.23 -13.16 15.66
N LYS A 332 -15.96 -12.83 14.39
CA LYS A 332 -16.74 -11.96 13.47
C LYS A 332 -17.65 -10.93 14.17
N ALA A 333 -17.04 -9.86 14.66
CA ALA A 333 -17.63 -8.52 14.54
C ALA A 333 -16.67 -7.83 13.57
N HIS A 334 -17.07 -7.36 12.39
CA HIS A 334 -17.86 -6.15 12.20
C HIS A 334 -18.42 -6.11 10.77
N ALA A 335 -19.68 -5.68 10.64
CA ALA A 335 -20.35 -5.45 9.36
C ALA A 335 -20.16 -4.02 8.82
N GLU A 336 -19.51 -3.14 9.61
CA GLU A 336 -19.33 -1.73 9.26
C GLU A 336 -18.14 -1.54 8.31
N VAL A 337 -18.30 -0.69 7.32
CA VAL A 337 -17.26 -0.32 6.35
C VAL A 337 -16.32 0.71 6.98
N GLY A 338 -15.03 0.41 6.95
CA GLY A 338 -13.98 1.29 7.46
C GLY A 338 -12.90 0.55 8.26
N PRO A 339 -11.77 1.24 8.52
CA PRO A 339 -10.62 0.64 9.17
C PRO A 339 -10.92 0.28 10.62
N VAL A 340 -10.43 -0.88 11.01
CA VAL A 340 -10.38 -1.31 12.41
C VAL A 340 -8.95 -1.11 12.92
N VAL A 341 -8.77 -0.17 13.85
CA VAL A 341 -7.47 0.07 14.50
C VAL A 341 -7.33 -0.78 15.75
N VAL A 342 -6.09 -1.10 16.14
CA VAL A 342 -5.82 -2.01 17.28
C VAL A 342 -6.44 -1.58 18.60
N ASP A 343 -6.51 -0.27 18.87
CA ASP A 343 -7.13 0.23 20.11
C ASP A 343 -8.61 -0.16 20.20
N ASP A 344 -9.34 -0.25 19.07
CA ASP A 344 -10.74 -0.67 19.02
C ASP A 344 -10.90 -2.19 19.22
N LEU A 345 -9.86 -2.97 18.90
CA LEU A 345 -9.82 -4.41 19.18
C LEU A 345 -9.55 -4.73 20.65
N LEU A 346 -8.96 -3.78 21.40
CA LEU A 346 -8.68 -3.92 22.83
C LEU A 346 -9.85 -3.49 23.72
N SER A 347 -10.76 -2.66 23.21
CA SER A 347 -12.07 -2.40 23.82
C SER A 347 -13.05 -3.55 23.60
#